data_AF-W2JA67-F1
#
_entry.id   AF-W2JA67-F1
#
_cell.length_a   1.000
_cell.length_b   1.000
_cell.length_c   1.000
_cell.angle_alpha   90.00
_cell.angle_beta   90.00
_cell.angle_gamma   90.00
#
_symmetry.space_group_name_H-M   'P 1'
#
loop_
_entity.id
_entity.type
_entity.pdbx_description
1 polymer ?
#
loop_
_entity_poly.entity_id
_entity_poly.type
_entity_poly.pdbx_seq_one_letter_code
_entity_poly.pdbx_strand_id
1 'polypeptide(L)'
;MSEAVDISTGNDRLSSGEESELDDNEDIDIEANSDVSKDDEESDATSDEEEPTDLSVGTPFDSMSKEELSSHAKTGWTKYLEAEKLWIDIAVESSRYQVQHRALCADKMVERQRKIKQRRPDYKMKTIQQVQRELATFKKFKPHEIVNFIGLLCARTLCPHRERLAKHWSVEARGAVPKGMFGRYMARKRFEEI
;
A
#
# COMPACT_ATOMS: atom_id res chain seq x y z
N MET A 1 -5.85 20.07 66.46
CA MET A 1 -4.55 20.46 65.88
C MET A 1 -3.88 19.18 65.44
N SER A 2 -3.56 19.11 64.15
CA SER A 2 -3.38 17.90 63.36
C SER A 2 -1.95 17.38 63.43
N GLU A 3 -1.81 16.07 63.61
CA GLU A 3 -0.55 15.32 63.58
C GLU A 3 -0.22 14.98 62.11
N ALA A 4 0.93 15.47 61.62
CA ALA A 4 1.34 15.29 60.24
C ALA A 4 2.14 13.98 60.08
N VAL A 5 1.66 13.13 59.18
CA VAL A 5 2.29 11.87 58.79
C VAL A 5 3.23 12.17 57.61
N ASP A 6 4.52 11.92 57.78
CA ASP A 6 5.53 12.03 56.71
C ASP A 6 5.38 10.86 55.72
N ILE A 7 4.96 11.16 54.50
CA ILE A 7 4.86 10.21 53.40
C ILE A 7 6.10 10.38 52.52
N SER A 8 7.07 9.49 52.70
CA SER A 8 8.24 9.36 51.82
C SER A 8 7.77 9.04 50.40
N THR A 9 7.89 10.02 49.50
CA THR A 9 7.55 9.86 48.08
C THR A 9 8.81 9.48 47.31
N GLY A 10 8.77 8.28 46.74
CA GLY A 10 9.82 7.72 45.89
C GLY A 10 10.07 8.58 44.66
N ASN A 11 11.34 8.80 44.38
CA ASN A 11 11.86 9.52 43.23
C ASN A 11 11.85 8.60 41.99
N ASP A 12 10.72 8.49 41.31
CA ASP A 12 10.62 7.81 40.02
C ASP A 12 11.08 8.74 38.89
N ARG A 13 12.41 8.81 38.68
CA ARG A 13 12.99 9.36 37.45
C ARG A 13 12.72 8.40 36.29
N LEU A 14 11.65 8.65 35.55
CA LEU A 14 11.46 8.08 34.21
C LEU A 14 12.53 8.65 33.28
N SER A 15 13.52 7.82 32.96
CA SER A 15 14.52 8.09 31.93
C SER A 15 13.88 7.91 30.56
N SER A 16 13.56 9.01 29.89
CA SER A 16 13.24 9.04 28.46
C SER A 16 14.41 8.47 27.66
N GLY A 17 14.26 7.26 27.16
CA GLY A 17 15.21 6.60 26.26
C GLY A 17 14.65 6.54 24.85
N GLU A 18 15.11 7.48 24.03
CA GLU A 18 15.41 7.37 22.59
C GLU A 18 14.48 6.52 21.73
N GLU A 19 13.68 7.21 20.92
CA GLU A 19 12.96 6.62 19.79
C GLU A 19 13.96 6.17 18.73
N SER A 20 14.06 4.86 18.52
CA SER A 20 14.79 4.31 17.37
C SER A 20 13.84 4.26 16.18
N GLU A 21 14.03 5.21 15.26
CA GLU A 21 13.52 5.14 13.90
C GLU A 21 14.23 3.97 13.19
N LEU A 22 13.55 2.83 13.07
CA LEU A 22 14.00 1.73 12.21
C LEU A 22 13.33 1.89 10.84
N ASP A 23 14.14 2.33 9.88
CA ASP A 23 13.89 2.28 8.44
C ASP A 23 14.06 0.82 7.95
N ASP A 24 12.99 0.05 8.07
CA ASP A 24 12.94 -1.32 7.52
C ASP A 24 12.22 -1.28 6.16
N ASN A 25 12.88 -0.70 5.16
CA ASN A 25 12.55 -0.88 3.75
C ASN A 25 13.67 -1.65 3.05
N GLU A 26 13.87 -2.92 3.43
CA GLU A 26 14.55 -3.87 2.55
C GLU A 26 13.55 -4.38 1.51
N ASP A 27 13.98 -4.28 0.26
CA ASP A 27 13.22 -4.46 -0.97
C ASP A 27 12.42 -5.78 -1.00
N ILE A 28 11.11 -5.69 -1.27
CA ILE A 28 10.31 -6.86 -1.65
C ILE A 28 10.54 -7.07 -3.15
N ASP A 29 11.53 -7.90 -3.48
CA ASP A 29 11.64 -8.48 -4.82
C ASP A 29 10.52 -9.51 -4.99
N ILE A 30 9.49 -9.12 -5.75
CA ILE A 30 8.47 -10.06 -6.23
C ILE A 30 9.08 -10.73 -7.47
N GLU A 31 9.81 -11.82 -7.27
CA GLU A 31 10.23 -12.66 -8.39
C GLU A 31 9.00 -13.35 -8.99
N ALA A 32 8.67 -12.95 -10.22
CA ALA A 32 7.72 -13.65 -11.06
C ALA A 32 8.36 -14.98 -11.50
N ASN A 33 7.85 -16.10 -10.98
CA ASN A 33 8.14 -17.40 -11.56
C ASN A 33 7.51 -17.48 -12.96
N SER A 34 8.29 -17.18 -14.00
CA SER A 34 8.01 -17.61 -15.36
C SER A 34 8.71 -18.95 -15.59
N ASP A 35 8.01 -20.04 -15.33
CA ASP A 35 8.45 -21.37 -15.72
C ASP A 35 8.25 -21.50 -17.24
N VAL A 36 9.35 -21.56 -17.98
CA VAL A 36 9.39 -21.68 -19.44
C VAL A 36 9.79 -23.11 -19.78
N SER A 37 8.79 -23.97 -19.94
CA SER A 37 8.99 -25.27 -20.57
C SER A 37 9.08 -25.07 -22.08
N LYS A 38 10.29 -25.25 -22.62
CA LYS A 38 10.54 -25.49 -24.04
C LYS A 38 10.24 -26.95 -24.31
N ASP A 39 9.33 -27.23 -25.23
CA ASP A 39 9.35 -28.44 -26.04
C ASP A 39 8.85 -28.04 -27.44
N ASP A 40 9.80 -28.02 -28.37
CA ASP A 40 9.57 -28.03 -29.81
C ASP A 40 9.07 -29.43 -30.20
N GLU A 41 8.09 -29.55 -31.10
CA GLU A 41 8.06 -30.56 -32.16
C GLU A 41 7.03 -30.17 -33.24
N GLU A 42 7.46 -30.41 -34.47
CA GLU A 42 6.97 -29.96 -35.75
C GLU A 42 5.89 -30.91 -36.31
N SER A 43 4.77 -30.40 -36.84
CA SER A 43 4.05 -31.11 -37.91
C SER A 43 3.11 -30.20 -38.72
N ASP A 44 3.47 -30.11 -40.00
CA ASP A 44 2.67 -30.20 -41.23
C ASP A 44 1.35 -29.42 -41.44
N ALA A 45 1.24 -28.95 -42.68
CA ALA A 45 0.28 -28.06 -43.31
C ALA A 45 -1.21 -28.30 -43.00
N THR A 46 -1.99 -27.20 -42.95
CA THR A 46 -2.85 -26.76 -44.07
C THR A 46 -3.36 -25.33 -43.88
N SER A 47 -3.44 -24.62 -45.01
CA SER A 47 -4.20 -23.38 -45.27
C SER A 47 -5.48 -23.24 -44.44
N ASP A 48 -5.64 -22.09 -43.79
CA ASP A 48 -6.65 -21.08 -44.17
C ASP A 48 -6.39 -19.77 -43.42
N GLU A 49 -6.12 -18.71 -44.18
CA GLU A 49 -6.04 -17.33 -43.70
C GLU A 49 -7.46 -16.87 -43.33
N GLU A 50 -7.90 -17.16 -42.11
CA GLU A 50 -9.02 -16.42 -41.53
C GLU A 50 -8.51 -15.04 -41.09
N GLU A 51 -8.96 -14.03 -41.83
CA GLU A 51 -8.86 -12.62 -41.49
C GLU A 51 -9.20 -12.41 -40.00
N PRO A 52 -8.38 -11.69 -39.20
CA PRO A 52 -8.63 -11.53 -37.78
C PRO A 52 -9.98 -10.82 -37.61
N THR A 53 -11.00 -11.59 -37.24
CA THR A 53 -12.30 -11.03 -36.89
C THR A 53 -12.07 -10.10 -35.71
N ASP A 54 -12.37 -8.81 -35.93
CA ASP A 54 -12.36 -7.80 -34.88
C ASP A 54 -13.46 -8.15 -33.88
N LEU A 55 -13.12 -8.97 -32.90
CA LEU A 55 -13.97 -9.33 -31.77
C LEU A 55 -14.00 -8.22 -30.71
N SER A 56 -13.54 -7.00 -31.03
CA SER A 56 -13.84 -5.84 -30.22
C SER A 56 -15.35 -5.63 -30.25
N VAL A 57 -16.04 -6.22 -29.27
CA VAL A 57 -17.36 -5.75 -28.86
C VAL A 57 -17.15 -4.29 -28.54
N GLY A 58 -17.51 -3.43 -29.51
CA GLY A 58 -17.29 -2.00 -29.46
C GLY A 58 -17.62 -1.48 -28.07
N THR A 59 -16.72 -0.68 -27.53
CA THR A 59 -16.98 -0.11 -26.22
C THR A 59 -18.26 0.72 -26.34
N PRO A 60 -19.06 0.85 -25.27
CA PRO A 60 -20.23 1.73 -25.29
C PRO A 60 -19.91 3.19 -25.70
N PHE A 61 -18.63 3.57 -25.74
CA PHE A 61 -18.13 4.85 -26.19
C PHE A 61 -18.01 4.96 -27.72
N ASP A 62 -17.88 3.85 -28.45
CA ASP A 62 -17.72 3.85 -29.91
C ASP A 62 -18.99 4.27 -30.66
N SER A 63 -20.15 4.17 -30.01
CA SER A 63 -21.44 4.62 -30.53
C SER A 63 -21.83 6.05 -30.09
N MET A 64 -21.04 6.69 -29.23
CA MET A 64 -21.35 8.02 -28.71
C MET A 64 -20.86 9.13 -29.66
N SER A 65 -21.68 10.17 -29.81
CA SER A 65 -21.26 11.40 -30.50
C SER A 65 -20.15 12.12 -29.72
N LYS A 66 -19.42 13.01 -30.40
CA LYS A 66 -18.35 13.82 -29.80
C LYS A 66 -18.88 14.67 -28.64
N GLU A 67 -20.11 15.15 -28.75
CA GLU A 67 -20.81 15.97 -27.76
C GLU A 67 -21.18 15.14 -26.52
N GLU A 68 -21.61 13.89 -26.72
CA GLU A 68 -21.90 12.95 -25.65
C GLU A 68 -20.62 12.50 -24.94
N LEU A 69 -19.56 12.18 -25.69
CA LEU A 69 -18.24 11.89 -25.13
C LEU A 69 -17.70 13.08 -24.35
N SER A 70 -17.84 14.30 -24.87
CA SER A 70 -17.43 15.52 -24.16
C SER A 70 -18.21 15.71 -22.86
N SER A 71 -19.52 15.47 -22.89
CA SER A 71 -20.39 15.58 -21.72
C SER A 71 -20.05 14.50 -20.68
N HIS A 72 -19.84 13.26 -21.12
CA HIS A 72 -19.44 12.13 -20.28
C HIS A 72 -18.01 12.30 -19.73
N ALA A 73 -17.09 12.91 -20.47
CA ALA A 73 -15.78 13.24 -19.94
C ALA A 73 -15.84 14.35 -18.88
N LYS A 74 -16.82 15.28 -18.97
CA LYS A 74 -17.01 16.37 -18.01
C LYS A 74 -17.68 15.92 -16.72
N THR A 75 -18.61 14.96 -16.77
CA THR A 75 -19.44 14.56 -15.61
C THR A 75 -19.41 13.05 -15.31
N GLY A 76 -19.00 12.21 -16.25
CA GLY A 76 -18.99 10.76 -16.07
C GLY A 76 -18.05 10.31 -14.97
N TRP A 77 -16.90 10.99 -14.78
CA TRP A 77 -16.00 10.72 -13.67
C TRP A 77 -16.65 10.96 -12.30
N THR A 78 -17.59 11.92 -12.18
CA THR A 78 -18.30 12.14 -10.92
C THR A 78 -19.24 11.00 -10.62
N LYS A 79 -19.92 10.40 -11.62
CA LYS A 79 -20.80 9.24 -11.38
C LYS A 79 -20.04 8.02 -10.80
N TYR A 80 -18.79 7.82 -11.18
CA TYR A 80 -17.94 6.74 -10.63
C TYR A 80 -17.28 7.12 -9.30
N LEU A 81 -16.91 8.39 -9.10
CA LEU A 81 -16.35 8.86 -7.83
C LEU A 81 -17.42 9.12 -6.74
N GLU A 82 -18.66 9.42 -7.13
CA GLU A 82 -19.86 9.57 -6.28
C GLU A 82 -20.46 8.25 -5.84
N ALA A 83 -19.85 7.10 -6.19
CA ALA A 83 -20.15 5.82 -5.58
C ALA A 83 -19.63 5.79 -4.12
N GLU A 84 -20.13 6.70 -3.28
CA GLU A 84 -19.72 6.87 -1.89
C GLU A 84 -19.82 5.54 -1.13
N LYS A 85 -20.89 4.79 -1.39
CA LYS A 85 -21.09 3.45 -0.83
C LYS A 85 -19.98 2.47 -1.22
N LEU A 86 -19.52 2.51 -2.48
CA LEU A 86 -18.44 1.63 -2.94
C LEU A 86 -17.16 1.89 -2.17
N TRP A 87 -16.76 3.15 -2.02
CA TRP A 87 -15.53 3.52 -1.29
C TRP A 87 -15.61 3.18 0.20
N ILE A 88 -16.80 3.31 0.80
CA ILE A 88 -17.06 2.88 2.17
C ILE A 88 -16.89 1.37 2.30
N ASP A 89 -17.54 0.60 1.41
CA ASP A 89 -17.47 -0.86 1.44
C ASP A 89 -16.02 -1.34 1.25
N ILE A 90 -15.30 -0.81 0.26
CA ILE A 90 -13.87 -1.14 0.05
C ILE A 90 -13.05 -0.84 1.30
N ALA A 91 -13.21 0.34 1.91
CA ALA A 91 -12.46 0.70 3.10
C ALA A 91 -12.74 -0.23 4.28
N VAL A 92 -14.00 -0.65 4.47
CA VAL A 92 -14.41 -1.60 5.51
C VAL A 92 -13.81 -2.98 5.26
N GLU A 93 -13.94 -3.47 4.04
CA GLU A 93 -13.46 -4.80 3.62
C GLU A 93 -11.93 -4.89 3.71
N SER A 94 -11.20 -3.92 3.15
CA SER A 94 -9.74 -3.85 3.23
C SER A 94 -9.25 -3.72 4.66
N SER A 95 -9.94 -2.95 5.50
CA SER A 95 -9.61 -2.85 6.92
C SER A 95 -9.80 -4.17 7.65
N ARG A 96 -10.88 -4.89 7.34
CA ARG A 96 -11.14 -6.22 7.93
C ARG A 96 -10.06 -7.21 7.51
N TYR A 97 -9.72 -7.24 6.23
CA TYR A 97 -8.63 -8.06 5.71
C TYR A 97 -7.32 -7.78 6.46
N GLN A 98 -6.95 -6.51 6.63
CA GLN A 98 -5.72 -6.15 7.32
C GLN A 98 -5.68 -6.60 8.78
N VAL A 99 -6.78 -6.46 9.52
CA VAL A 99 -6.86 -6.95 10.91
C VAL A 99 -6.66 -8.46 10.97
N GLN A 100 -7.31 -9.21 10.07
CA GLN A 100 -7.20 -10.66 10.00
C GLN A 100 -5.78 -11.09 9.61
N HIS A 101 -5.22 -10.49 8.56
CA HIS A 101 -3.89 -10.82 8.08
C HIS A 101 -2.81 -10.54 9.13
N ARG A 102 -2.91 -9.41 9.84
CA ARG A 102 -2.00 -9.08 10.94
C ARG A 102 -2.07 -10.10 12.08
N ALA A 103 -3.28 -10.49 12.49
CA ALA A 103 -3.45 -11.51 13.53
C ALA A 103 -2.77 -12.84 13.16
N LEU A 104 -2.86 -13.25 11.89
CA LEU A 104 -2.24 -14.47 11.38
C LEU A 104 -0.70 -14.37 11.21
N CYS A 105 -0.17 -13.16 11.04
CA CYS A 105 1.27 -12.96 10.78
C CYS A 105 2.11 -12.74 12.03
N ALA A 106 1.51 -12.66 13.23
CA ALA A 106 2.25 -12.43 14.47
C ALA A 106 3.37 -13.46 14.68
N ASP A 107 3.10 -14.74 14.42
CA ASP A 107 4.09 -15.82 14.54
C ASP A 107 5.22 -15.68 13.50
N LYS A 108 4.87 -15.31 12.26
CA LYS A 108 5.86 -15.05 11.19
C LYS A 108 6.77 -13.88 11.56
N MET A 109 6.24 -12.84 12.21
CA MET A 109 7.03 -11.70 12.69
C MET A 109 8.00 -12.11 13.79
N VAL A 110 7.56 -12.94 14.75
CA VAL A 110 8.41 -13.45 15.83
C VAL A 110 9.51 -14.34 15.28
N GLU A 111 9.21 -15.15 14.26
CA GLU A 111 10.21 -15.98 13.59
C GLU A 111 11.27 -15.15 12.86
N ARG A 112 10.86 -14.07 12.17
CA ARG A 112 11.80 -13.10 11.59
C ARG A 112 12.69 -12.48 12.66
N GLN A 113 12.12 -12.09 13.81
CA GLN A 113 12.89 -11.53 14.93
C GLN A 113 13.91 -12.54 15.49
N ARG A 114 13.59 -13.84 15.55
CA ARG A 114 14.55 -14.89 15.95
C ARG A 114 15.74 -14.95 14.99
N LYS A 115 15.49 -14.93 13.69
CA LYS A 115 16.55 -14.93 12.66
C LYS A 115 17.43 -13.69 12.75
N ILE A 116 16.86 -12.51 13.04
CA ILE A 116 17.64 -11.29 13.26
C ILE A 116 18.51 -11.43 14.50
N LYS A 117 17.96 -11.92 15.62
CA LYS A 117 18.74 -12.12 16.86
C LYS A 117 19.88 -13.12 16.70
N GLN A 118 19.72 -14.15 15.87
CA GLN A 118 20.80 -15.07 15.53
C GLN A 118 21.95 -14.37 14.80
N ARG A 119 21.63 -13.42 13.91
CA ARG A 119 22.63 -12.64 13.16
C ARG A 119 23.21 -11.47 13.98
N ARG A 120 22.44 -10.91 14.91
CA ARG A 120 22.75 -9.75 15.74
C ARG A 120 22.37 -10.04 17.19
N PRO A 121 23.30 -10.56 18.02
CA PRO A 121 23.00 -11.00 19.38
C PRO A 121 22.50 -9.88 20.32
N ASP A 122 22.87 -8.64 20.02
CA ASP A 122 22.47 -7.40 20.69
C ASP A 122 21.03 -6.96 20.36
N TYR A 123 20.40 -7.56 19.35
CA TYR A 123 19.03 -7.25 18.95
C TYR A 123 18.01 -7.59 20.05
N LYS A 124 17.26 -6.58 20.47
CA LYS A 124 16.17 -6.71 21.45
C LYS A 124 14.90 -7.21 20.76
N MET A 125 14.63 -8.50 20.88
CA MET A 125 13.39 -9.10 20.40
C MET A 125 12.17 -8.66 21.22
N LYS A 126 11.05 -8.48 20.53
CA LYS A 126 9.75 -8.22 21.17
C LYS A 126 9.11 -9.56 21.56
N THR A 127 8.31 -9.54 22.63
CA THR A 127 7.50 -10.72 22.99
C THR A 127 6.32 -10.87 22.02
N ILE A 128 5.78 -12.08 21.89
CA ILE A 128 4.58 -12.34 21.07
C ILE A 128 3.43 -11.39 21.47
N GLN A 129 3.26 -11.16 22.78
CA GLN A 129 2.25 -10.23 23.30
C GLN A 129 2.50 -8.77 22.93
N GLN A 130 3.76 -8.34 22.83
CA GLN A 130 4.11 -6.99 22.36
C GLN A 130 3.83 -6.86 20.87
N VAL A 131 4.22 -7.85 20.06
CA VAL A 131 3.94 -7.88 18.63
C VAL A 131 2.43 -7.86 18.37
N GLN A 132 1.65 -8.67 19.09
CA GLN A 132 0.19 -8.68 18.99
C GLN A 132 -0.43 -7.32 19.37
N ARG A 133 0.07 -6.67 20.42
CA ARG A 133 -0.40 -5.33 20.81
C ARG A 133 -0.12 -4.31 19.72
N GLU A 134 1.08 -4.29 19.16
CA GLU A 134 1.41 -3.40 18.04
C GLU A 134 0.53 -3.67 16.83
N LEU A 135 0.31 -4.93 16.48
CA LEU A 135 -0.58 -5.31 15.38
C LEU A 135 -2.04 -4.90 15.63
N ALA A 136 -2.48 -4.89 16.89
CA ALA A 136 -3.79 -4.42 17.30
C ALA A 136 -3.93 -2.88 17.24
N THR A 137 -2.83 -2.12 17.26
CA THR A 137 -2.88 -0.65 17.10
C THR A 137 -3.18 -0.19 15.67
N PHE A 138 -3.45 -1.12 14.74
CA PHE A 138 -3.79 -0.77 13.37
C PHE A 138 -4.97 0.18 13.27
N LYS A 139 -4.75 1.30 12.58
CA LYS A 139 -5.79 2.26 12.23
C LYS A 139 -6.50 1.84 10.95
N LYS A 140 -7.80 1.53 11.07
CA LYS A 140 -8.69 1.21 9.93
C LYS A 140 -8.59 2.28 8.83
N PHE A 141 -8.71 1.85 7.59
CA PHE A 141 -8.73 2.73 6.43
C PHE A 141 -10.01 3.54 6.39
N LYS A 142 -9.89 4.80 5.97
CA LYS A 142 -11.02 5.67 5.71
C LYS A 142 -11.31 5.69 4.21
N PRO A 143 -12.56 5.93 3.79
CA PRO A 143 -12.93 5.94 2.36
C PRO A 143 -12.07 6.90 1.52
N HIS A 144 -11.79 8.11 2.04
CA HIS A 144 -10.94 9.08 1.35
C HIS A 144 -9.48 8.64 1.23
N GLU A 145 -8.98 7.77 2.12
CA GLU A 145 -7.63 7.22 1.99
C GLU A 145 -7.56 6.29 0.77
N ILE A 146 -8.60 5.49 0.52
CA ILE A 146 -8.69 4.64 -0.67
C ILE A 146 -8.75 5.48 -1.95
N VAL A 147 -9.56 6.54 -1.95
CA VAL A 147 -9.65 7.46 -3.10
C VAL A 147 -8.29 8.13 -3.36
N ASN A 148 -7.60 8.61 -2.32
CA ASN A 148 -6.27 9.19 -2.45
C ASN A 148 -5.25 8.16 -2.96
N PHE A 149 -5.27 6.92 -2.45
CA PHE A 149 -4.38 5.84 -2.89
C PHE A 149 -4.54 5.57 -4.39
N ILE A 150 -5.77 5.42 -4.88
CA ILE A 150 -6.06 5.22 -6.30
C ILE A 150 -5.65 6.45 -7.12
N GLY A 151 -5.95 7.65 -6.65
CA GLY A 151 -5.54 8.90 -7.30
C GLY A 151 -4.02 9.02 -7.45
N LEU A 152 -3.25 8.58 -6.45
CA LEU A 152 -1.78 8.52 -6.51
C LEU A 152 -1.27 7.45 -7.49
N LEU A 153 -1.94 6.29 -7.58
CA LEU A 153 -1.63 5.29 -8.61
C LEU A 153 -1.91 5.83 -10.02
N CYS A 154 -3.03 6.49 -10.25
CA CYS A 154 -3.33 7.13 -11.53
C CYS A 154 -2.33 8.25 -11.86
N ALA A 155 -1.94 9.06 -10.88
CA ALA A 155 -0.90 10.07 -11.10
C ALA A 155 0.45 9.42 -11.50
N ARG A 156 0.78 8.27 -10.89
CA ARG A 156 1.98 7.50 -11.23
C ARG A 156 1.95 6.93 -12.65
N THR A 157 0.79 6.49 -13.15
CA THR A 157 0.65 5.94 -14.50
C THR A 157 0.65 7.02 -15.57
N LEU A 158 0.11 8.21 -15.27
CA LEU A 158 0.08 9.35 -16.19
C LEU A 158 1.43 10.08 -16.29
N CYS A 159 2.27 10.01 -15.25
CA CYS A 159 3.62 10.54 -15.32
C CYS A 159 4.56 9.49 -15.95
N PRO A 160 5.18 9.75 -17.12
CA PRO A 160 6.17 8.87 -17.75
C PRO A 160 7.51 8.80 -16.99
N HIS A 161 7.50 9.14 -15.70
CA HIS A 161 8.68 9.18 -14.85
C HIS A 161 9.13 7.76 -14.52
N ARG A 162 10.35 7.41 -14.94
CA ARG A 162 10.97 6.08 -14.75
C ARG A 162 11.54 5.88 -13.34
N GLU A 163 11.14 6.71 -12.39
CA GLU A 163 11.66 6.64 -11.02
C GLU A 163 10.86 5.69 -10.14
N ARG A 164 11.51 5.15 -9.11
CA ARG A 164 10.87 4.29 -8.11
C ARG A 164 9.71 5.05 -7.44
N LEU A 165 8.60 4.36 -7.17
CA LEU A 165 7.39 4.95 -6.57
C LEU A 165 7.68 5.74 -5.29
N ALA A 166 8.57 5.22 -4.44
CA ALA A 166 9.02 5.86 -3.21
C ALA A 166 9.60 7.29 -3.41
N LYS A 167 10.22 7.57 -4.57
CA LYS A 167 10.81 8.90 -4.84
C LYS A 167 9.77 10.00 -4.95
N HIS A 168 8.49 9.69 -5.20
CA HIS A 168 7.42 10.70 -5.22
C HIS A 168 7.12 11.33 -3.83
N TRP A 169 7.60 10.70 -2.75
CA TRP A 169 7.57 11.26 -1.40
C TRP A 169 8.83 12.04 -1.03
N SER A 170 9.85 12.06 -1.89
CA SER A 170 11.08 12.79 -1.62
C SER A 170 10.83 14.31 -1.58
N VAL A 171 11.50 14.98 -0.65
CA VAL A 171 11.52 16.44 -0.51
C VAL A 171 12.70 17.06 -1.31
N GLU A 172 13.53 16.23 -1.95
CA GLU A 172 14.55 16.71 -2.87
C GLU A 172 13.92 17.10 -4.21
N ALA A 173 14.26 18.28 -4.72
CA ALA A 173 13.84 18.69 -6.06
C ALA A 173 14.81 18.05 -7.04
N ARG A 174 14.30 17.27 -7.99
CA ARG A 174 15.08 16.77 -9.13
C ARG A 174 14.39 17.21 -10.42
N GLY A 175 15.06 18.07 -11.18
CA GLY A 175 14.54 18.60 -12.45
C GLY A 175 13.24 19.41 -12.26
N ALA A 176 12.24 19.15 -13.11
CA ALA A 176 10.96 19.85 -13.11
C ALA A 176 9.91 19.26 -12.15
N VAL A 177 10.24 18.23 -11.36
CA VAL A 177 9.29 17.56 -10.46
C VAL A 177 9.17 18.35 -9.16
N PRO A 178 7.97 18.86 -8.79
CA PRO A 178 7.76 19.54 -7.52
C PRO A 178 7.99 18.59 -6.32
N LYS A 179 8.67 19.09 -5.29
CA LYS A 179 9.00 18.36 -4.06
C LYS A 179 7.75 17.86 -3.33
N GLY A 180 7.82 16.66 -2.76
CA GLY A 180 6.82 16.15 -1.80
C GLY A 180 5.39 16.03 -2.35
N MET A 181 5.23 15.83 -3.66
CA MET A 181 3.90 15.88 -4.29
C MET A 181 2.93 14.86 -3.69
N PHE A 182 3.38 13.62 -3.48
CA PHE A 182 2.54 12.55 -2.91
C PHE A 182 2.35 12.73 -1.40
N GLY A 183 3.40 13.20 -0.70
CA GLY A 183 3.37 13.45 0.75
C GLY A 183 2.29 14.44 1.19
N ARG A 184 1.84 15.33 0.30
CA ARG A 184 0.71 16.25 0.56
C ARG A 184 -0.64 15.56 0.67
N TYR A 185 -0.81 14.39 0.05
CA TYR A 185 -2.08 13.65 0.03
C TYR A 185 -2.08 12.44 0.97
N MET A 186 -0.94 11.76 1.10
CA MET A 186 -0.79 10.58 1.94
C MET A 186 0.68 10.38 2.33
N ALA A 187 0.95 9.99 3.58
CA ALA A 187 2.31 9.61 3.99
C ALA A 187 2.72 8.27 3.34
N ARG A 188 4.00 8.12 2.99
CA ARG A 188 4.53 6.91 2.33
C ARG A 188 4.18 5.62 3.08
N LYS A 189 4.47 5.59 4.38
CA LYS A 189 4.16 4.45 5.25
C LYS A 189 2.67 4.08 5.21
N ARG A 190 1.78 5.09 5.14
CA ARG A 190 0.33 4.86 5.07
C ARG A 190 -0.09 4.31 3.71
N PHE A 191 0.56 4.74 2.64
CA PHE A 191 0.35 4.20 1.30
C PHE A 191 0.78 2.73 1.20
N GLU A 192 1.93 2.37 1.78
CA GLU A 192 2.44 1.00 1.81
C GLU A 192 1.61 0.07 2.73
N GLU A 193 0.88 0.64 3.70
CA GLU A 193 -0.04 -0.12 4.56
C GLU A 193 -1.34 -0.54 3.85
N ILE A 194 -1.79 0.25 2.87
CA ILE A 194 -3.02 0.05 2.07
C ILE A 194 -2.75 -0.97 0.97
#